data_AF-A0A0D3AH25-F1
#
_entry.id   AF-A0A0D3AH25-F1
#
_cell.length_a   1.000
_cell.length_b   1.000
_cell.length_c   1.000
_cell.angle_alpha   90.00
_cell.angle_beta   90.00
_cell.angle_gamma   90.00
#
_symmetry.space_group_name_H-M   'P 1'
#
loop_
_entity.id
_entity.type
_entity.pdbx_description
1 polymer ?
#
loop_
_entity_poly.entity_id
_entity_poly.type
_entity_poly.pdbx_seq_one_letter_code
_entity_poly.pdbx_strand_id
1 'polypeptide(L)'
;KVTCILPPIPHDPEDNVSKEDEHSDELESVKDISKKGYKFKADDWENRSVDTLDTLDALIDMSENVETTQASASIEDDSENTKL
;
A
#
# COMPACT_ATOMS: atom_id res chain seq x y z
N LYS A 1 7.39 -10.66 41.57
CA LYS A 1 6.93 -9.73 40.51
C LYS A 1 6.24 -8.57 41.22
N VAL A 2 6.69 -7.35 41.00
CA VAL A 2 6.09 -6.14 41.57
C VAL A 2 5.38 -5.44 40.42
N THR A 3 4.06 -5.30 40.53
CA THR A 3 3.26 -4.49 39.60
C THR A 3 2.89 -3.23 40.36
N CYS A 4 3.64 -2.15 40.13
CA CYS A 4 3.28 -0.84 40.64
C CYS A 4 2.21 -0.26 39.71
N ILE A 5 0.98 -0.16 40.22
CA ILE A 5 -0.08 0.60 39.60
C ILE A 5 -0.19 1.87 40.43
N LEU A 6 0.13 3.02 39.85
CA LEU A 6 -0.06 4.30 40.53
C LEU A 6 -1.56 4.53 40.75
N PRO A 7 -1.98 5.06 41.91
CA PRO A 7 -3.37 5.45 42.11
C PRO A 7 -3.74 6.54 41.09
N PRO A 8 -4.99 6.56 40.57
CA PRO A 8 -5.44 7.61 39.67
C PRO A 8 -5.25 8.99 40.30
N ILE A 9 -4.69 9.94 39.56
CA ILE A 9 -4.50 11.30 40.02
C ILE A 9 -5.83 12.04 39.86
N PRO A 10 -6.46 12.55 40.95
CA PRO A 10 -7.69 13.32 40.83
C PRO A 10 -7.44 14.60 40.02
N HIS A 11 -8.32 14.89 39.05
CA HIS A 11 -8.20 16.05 38.15
C HIS A 11 -6.96 16.04 37.26
N ASP A 12 -6.46 14.86 36.86
CA ASP A 12 -5.48 14.80 35.78
C ASP A 12 -6.11 15.36 34.48
N PRO A 13 -5.62 16.50 33.97
CA PRO A 13 -6.16 17.08 32.74
C PRO A 13 -5.90 16.19 31.53
N GLU A 14 -4.88 15.32 31.55
CA GLU A 14 -4.57 14.42 30.44
C GLU A 14 -5.52 13.22 30.40
N ASP A 15 -6.03 12.78 31.55
CA ASP A 15 -6.98 11.65 31.67
C ASP A 15 -8.36 11.97 31.07
N ASN A 16 -8.66 13.27 30.90
CA ASN A 16 -9.88 13.76 30.25
C ASN A 16 -9.65 14.18 28.77
N VAL A 17 -8.42 14.07 28.28
CA VAL A 17 -8.04 14.50 26.93
C VAL A 17 -7.84 13.24 26.08
N SER A 18 -8.95 12.72 25.57
CA SER A 18 -8.92 11.84 24.40
C SER A 18 -8.83 12.73 23.16
N LYS A 19 -7.62 13.01 22.66
CA LYS A 19 -7.46 13.59 21.32
C LYS A 19 -7.43 12.46 20.31
N GLU A 20 -8.61 12.07 19.87
CA GLU A 20 -8.73 11.26 18.66
C GLU A 20 -8.27 12.09 17.47
N ASP A 21 -7.57 11.45 16.52
CA ASP A 21 -7.23 12.11 15.27
C ASP A 21 -8.51 12.41 14.50
N GLU A 22 -8.61 13.64 13.99
CA GLU A 22 -9.70 14.03 13.11
C GLU A 22 -9.55 13.32 11.76
N HIS A 23 -10.69 12.96 11.15
CA HIS A 23 -10.67 12.43 9.79
C HIS A 23 -10.11 13.48 8.82
N SER A 24 -9.15 13.07 8.01
CA SER A 24 -8.51 13.92 7.00
C SER A 24 -8.56 13.24 5.64
N ASP A 25 -9.18 13.91 4.67
CA ASP A 25 -9.22 13.45 3.27
C ASP A 25 -7.80 13.32 2.69
N GLU A 26 -6.84 14.12 3.17
CA GLU A 26 -5.44 14.07 2.76
C GLU A 26 -4.78 12.74 3.20
N LEU A 27 -5.09 12.27 4.42
CA LEU A 27 -4.61 10.98 4.92
C LEU A 27 -5.27 9.80 4.21
N GLU A 28 -6.53 9.93 3.79
CA GLU A 28 -7.19 8.91 2.97
C GLU A 28 -6.50 8.76 1.61
N SER A 29 -6.17 9.88 0.96
CA SER A 29 -5.39 9.88 -0.29
C SER A 29 -4.02 9.22 -0.12
N VAL A 30 -3.27 9.55 0.95
CA VAL A 30 -1.97 8.94 1.28
C VAL A 30 -2.10 7.42 1.44
N LYS A 31 -3.17 6.97 2.12
CA LYS A 31 -3.47 5.56 2.27
C LYS A 31 -3.72 4.88 0.92
N ASP A 32 -4.48 5.49 0.02
CA ASP A 32 -4.75 4.90 -1.30
C ASP A 32 -3.52 4.86 -2.21
N ILE A 33 -2.64 5.86 -2.10
CA ILE A 33 -1.35 5.88 -2.79
C ILE A 33 -0.44 4.75 -2.27
N SER A 34 -0.38 4.54 -0.95
CA SER A 34 0.41 3.44 -0.36
C SER A 34 -0.12 2.05 -0.75
N LYS A 35 -1.45 1.87 -0.83
CA LYS A 35 -2.06 0.61 -1.31
C LYS A 35 -1.69 0.29 -2.76
N LYS A 36 -1.43 1.31 -3.57
CA LYS A 36 -0.97 1.17 -4.96
C LYS A 36 0.51 0.79 -5.07
N GLY A 37 1.21 0.55 -3.96
CA GLY A 37 2.61 0.13 -3.94
C GLY A 37 3.62 1.28 -3.93
N TYR A 38 3.15 2.53 -3.84
CA TYR A 38 4.04 3.67 -3.72
C TYR A 38 4.73 3.70 -2.36
N LYS A 39 6.03 3.98 -2.36
CA LYS A 39 6.87 4.09 -1.17
C LYS A 39 7.21 5.54 -0.92
N PHE A 40 6.50 6.16 0.03
CA PHE A 40 6.75 7.55 0.45
C PHE A 40 8.19 7.73 0.94
N LYS A 41 8.86 8.75 0.41
CA LYS A 41 10.20 9.22 0.79
C LYS A 41 10.05 10.44 1.71
N ALA A 42 11.12 10.79 2.41
CA ALA A 42 11.12 11.97 3.28
C ALA A 42 10.88 13.26 2.49
N ASP A 43 11.45 13.36 1.29
CA ASP A 43 11.26 14.48 0.37
C ASP A 43 9.79 14.67 -0.02
N ASP A 44 9.01 13.59 -0.17
CA ASP A 44 7.59 13.70 -0.52
C ASP A 44 6.78 14.35 0.60
N TRP A 45 7.18 14.11 1.86
CA TRP A 45 6.58 14.73 3.04
C TRP A 45 6.99 16.20 3.18
N GLU A 46 8.27 16.51 2.99
CA GLU A 46 8.79 17.89 3.05
C GLU A 46 8.17 18.77 1.96
N ASN A 47 8.02 18.22 0.75
CA ASN A 47 7.47 18.93 -0.39
C ASN A 47 5.94 18.87 -0.44
N ARG A 48 5.32 18.08 0.47
CA ARG A 48 3.88 17.79 0.50
C ARG A 48 3.35 17.35 -0.87
N SER A 49 4.17 16.61 -1.61
CA SER A 49 3.92 16.22 -3.00
C SER A 49 4.51 14.86 -3.29
N VAL A 50 3.78 14.04 -4.04
CA VAL A 50 4.23 12.70 -4.48
C VAL A 50 4.70 12.77 -5.91
N ASP A 51 5.87 12.22 -6.20
CA ASP A 51 6.34 12.06 -7.58
C ASP A 51 5.51 11.00 -8.32
N THR A 52 4.70 11.45 -9.26
CA THR A 52 3.76 10.61 -10.02
C THR A 52 4.47 9.70 -11.03
N LEU A 53 5.71 10.02 -11.43
CA LEU A 53 6.47 9.23 -12.38
C LEU A 53 7.11 8.02 -11.71
N ASP A 54 7.65 8.21 -10.51
CA ASP A 54 8.12 7.13 -9.62
C ASP A 54 6.97 6.20 -9.20
N THR A 55 5.76 6.75 -9.04
CA THR A 55 4.53 5.97 -8.78
C THR A 55 4.16 5.04 -9.94
N LEU A 56 4.34 5.48 -11.19
CA LEU A 56 4.08 4.65 -12.37
C LEU A 56 5.14 3.55 -12.52
N ASP A 57 6.40 3.85 -12.26
CA ASP A 57 7.49 2.88 -12.32
C ASP A 57 7.29 1.73 -11.31
N ALA A 58 6.90 2.05 -10.07
CA ALA A 58 6.55 1.06 -9.04
C ALA A 58 5.32 0.20 -9.40
N LEU A 59 4.34 0.76 -10.11
CA LEU A 59 3.17 0.00 -10.61
C LEU A 59 3.57 -0.97 -11.74
N ILE A 60 4.49 -0.57 -12.60
CA ILE A 60 4.99 -1.39 -13.72
C ILE A 60 5.84 -2.55 -13.16
N ASP A 61 6.74 -2.29 -12.22
CA ASP A 61 7.60 -3.30 -11.58
C ASP A 61 6.78 -4.42 -10.92
N MET A 62 5.74 -4.06 -10.15
CA MET A 62 4.84 -5.04 -9.53
C MET A 62 3.99 -5.85 -10.52
N SER A 63 3.73 -5.32 -11.71
CA SER A 63 3.00 -6.02 -12.76
C SER A 63 3.85 -7.06 -13.48
N GLU A 64 5.17 -6.84 -13.57
CA GLU A 64 6.10 -7.79 -14.20
C GLU A 64 6.27 -9.08 -13.39
N ASN A 65 6.07 -9.03 -12.06
CA ASN A 65 6.20 -10.20 -11.19
C ASN A 65 4.98 -11.16 -11.20
N VAL A 66 3.88 -10.83 -11.89
CA VAL A 66 2.65 -11.66 -11.92
C VAL A 66 2.65 -12.72 -13.03
N GLU A 67 3.61 -12.73 -13.95
CA GLU A 67 3.62 -13.59 -15.14
C GLU A 67 4.49 -14.87 -15.04
N THR A 68 4.80 -15.36 -13.83
CA THR A 68 5.57 -16.60 -13.67
C THR A 68 4.96 -17.58 -12.68
N THR A 69 3.68 -17.94 -12.84
CA THR A 69 3.23 -19.28 -12.40
C THR A 69 2.11 -19.82 -13.29
N GLN A 70 2.46 -20.93 -13.97
CA GLN A 70 1.58 -21.99 -14.51
C GLN A 70 1.32 -22.05 -16.02
N ALA A 71 2.33 -22.65 -16.69
CA ALA A 71 2.23 -23.85 -17.52
C ALA A 71 1.54 -23.77 -18.90
N SER A 72 2.38 -23.94 -19.92
CA SER A 72 2.10 -24.31 -21.29
C SER A 72 1.18 -25.53 -21.42
N ALA A 73 0.22 -25.47 -22.35
CA ALA A 73 -0.24 -26.63 -23.10
C ALA A 73 -0.22 -26.25 -24.59
N SER A 74 0.51 -27.06 -25.34
CA SER A 74 0.99 -26.84 -26.70
C SER A 74 -0.13 -26.68 -27.73
N ILE A 75 0.05 -25.74 -28.67
CA ILE A 75 -0.62 -25.81 -29.97
C ILE A 75 0.11 -26.90 -30.77
N GLU A 76 -0.57 -28.02 -31.00
CA GLU A 76 -0.17 -28.99 -32.01
C GLU A 76 -0.77 -28.50 -33.33
N ASP A 77 0.12 -28.05 -34.21
CA ASP A 77 -0.15 -27.77 -35.61
C ASP A 77 -0.35 -29.11 -36.32
N ASP A 78 -1.60 -29.55 -36.47
CA ASP A 78 -1.91 -30.67 -37.36
C ASP A 78 -2.47 -30.14 -38.67
N SER A 79 -1.56 -30.13 -39.63
CA SER A 79 -1.74 -29.85 -41.04
C SER A 79 -2.60 -30.95 -41.67
N GLU A 80 -3.76 -30.63 -42.24
CA GLU A 80 -4.26 -31.43 -43.37
C GLU A 80 -4.97 -30.57 -44.43
N ASN A 81 -4.20 -30.27 -45.48
CA ASN A 81 -4.72 -29.97 -46.80
C ASN A 81 -5.31 -31.26 -47.40
N THR A 82 -6.63 -31.31 -47.60
CA THR A 82 -7.21 -32.04 -48.74
C THR A 82 -8.43 -31.33 -49.32
N LYS A 83 -8.17 -30.67 -50.44
CA LYS A 83 -9.04 -30.52 -51.62
C LYS A 83 -10.15 -31.59 -51.73
N LEU A 84 -11.40 -31.14 -51.92
CA LEU A 84 -12.38 -31.69 -52.86
C LEU A 84 -13.48 -30.67 -53.15
#